data_AF-A0AA42U4U5-F1
#
_entry.id   AF-A0AA42U4U5-F1
#
_cell.length_a   1.000
_cell.length_b   1.000
_cell.length_c   1.000
_cell.angle_alpha   90.00
_cell.angle_beta   90.00
_cell.angle_gamma   90.00
#
_symmetry.space_group_name_H-M   'P 1'
#
loop_
_entity.id
_entity.type
_entity.pdbx_description
1 polymer ?
#
loop_
_entity_poly.entity_id
_entity_poly.type
_entity_poly.pdbx_seq_one_letter_code
_entity_poly.pdbx_strand_id
1 'polypeptide(L)' 'MYNQEINRRRIGIEHVFGRLKTFKILADRYRNRGKRLGLRFNLIAGIYHMELSEK' A
#
# COMPACT_ATOMS: atom_id res chain seq x y z
N MET A 1 -21.83 -6.76 -16.45
CA MET A 1 -22.29 -6.38 -15.11
C MET A 1 -21.35 -6.87 -14.01
N TYR A 2 -21.33 -8.16 -13.63
CA TYR A 2 -20.48 -8.66 -12.54
C TYR A 2 -18.96 -8.37 -12.70
N ASN A 3 -18.40 -8.69 -13.86
CA ASN A 3 -16.97 -8.46 -14.13
C ASN A 3 -16.59 -6.98 -14.20
N GLN A 4 -17.52 -6.11 -14.61
CA GLN A 4 -17.29 -4.66 -14.66
C GLN A 4 -17.20 -4.07 -13.25
N GLU A 5 -18.01 -4.57 -12.32
CA GLU A 5 -17.96 -4.14 -10.93
C GLU A 5 -16.66 -4.59 -10.23
N ILE A 6 -16.22 -5.82 -10.50
CA ILE A 6 -14.92 -6.33 -10.03
C ILE A 6 -13.78 -5.47 -10.59
N ASN A 7 -13.80 -5.16 -11.88
CA ASN A 7 -12.76 -4.35 -12.51
C ASN A 7 -12.72 -2.92 -11.94
N ARG A 8 -13.87 -2.30 -11.67
CA ARG A 8 -13.91 -0.98 -10.99
C ARG A 8 -13.24 -1.02 -9.62
N ARG A 9 -13.48 -2.07 -8.83
CA ARG A 9 -12.84 -2.24 -7.51
C ARG A 9 -11.33 -2.48 -7.64
N ARG A 10 -10.90 -3.28 -8.63
CA ARG A 10 -9.47 -3.53 -8.89
C ARG A 10 -8.69 -2.27 -9.26
N ILE A 11 -9.26 -1.40 -10.09
CA ILE A 11 -8.59 -0.14 -10.48
C ILE A 11 -8.24 0.71 -9.24
N GLY A 12 -9.19 0.87 -8.30
CA GLY A 12 -8.92 1.59 -7.05
C GLY A 12 -7.81 0.93 -6.22
N ILE A 13 -7.84 -0.40 -6.12
CA ILE A 13 -6.83 -1.19 -5.40
C ILE A 13 -5.45 -1.08 -6.08
N GLU A 14 -5.38 -1.10 -7.41
CA GLU A 14 -4.14 -0.95 -8.18
C GLU A 14 -3.51 0.42 -7.98
N HIS A 15 -4.31 1.49 -7.93
CA HIS A 15 -3.80 2.82 -7.63
C HIS A 15 -3.19 2.90 -6.22
N VAL A 16 -3.83 2.29 -5.22
CA VAL A 16 -3.28 2.20 -3.85
C VAL A 16 -1.98 1.41 -3.86
N PHE A 17 -1.95 0.23 -4.49
CA PHE A 17 -0.73 -0.57 -4.60
C PHE A 17 0.39 0.14 -5.37
N GLY A 18 0.07 0.93 -6.38
CA GLY A 18 1.04 1.77 -7.10
C GLY A 18 1.75 2.75 -6.18
N ARG A 19 1.00 3.43 -5.30
CA ARG A 19 1.55 4.35 -4.29
C ARG A 19 2.37 3.60 -3.23
N LEU A 20 1.88 2.44 -2.78
CA LEU A 20 2.57 1.61 -1.79
C LEU A 20 3.88 1.00 -2.32
N LYS A 21 4.00 0.73 -3.62
CA LYS A 21 5.25 0.22 -4.22
C LYS A 21 6.39 1.25 -4.22
N THR A 22 6.14 2.53 -3.98
CA THR A 22 7.21 3.52 -3.75
C THR A 22 8.07 3.16 -2.53
N PHE A 23 7.48 2.52 -1.53
CA PHE A 23 8.21 2.02 -0.38
C PHE A 23 8.98 0.75 -0.77
N LYS A 24 10.32 0.85 -0.90
CA LYS A 24 11.20 -0.30 -1.25
C LYS A 24 10.98 -1.54 -0.38
N ILE A 25 10.54 -1.35 0.86
CA ILE A 25 10.18 -2.41 1.80
C ILE A 25 8.99 -3.27 1.34
N LEU A 26 8.09 -2.71 0.53
CA LEU A 26 6.93 -3.38 -0.08
C LEU A 26 7.23 -3.80 -1.52
N ALA A 27 8.18 -3.15 -2.20
CA ALA A 27 8.55 -3.45 -3.58
C ALA A 27 9.54 -4.62 -3.73
N ASP A 28 10.44 -4.81 -2.77
CA ASP A 28 11.49 -5.84 -2.81
C ASP A 28 11.26 -6.94 -1.75
N ARG A 29 11.98 -8.07 -1.86
CA ARG A 29 11.95 -9.15 -0.89
C ARG A 29 12.39 -8.64 0.48
N TYR A 30 11.43 -8.57 1.38
CA TYR A 30 11.66 -8.10 2.73
C TYR A 30 12.50 -9.10 3.55
N ARG A 31 13.76 -8.71 3.84
CA ARG A 31 14.72 -9.41 4.70
C ARG A 31 14.54 -8.95 6.17
N ASN A 32 14.70 -9.86 7.14
CA ASN A 32 14.47 -9.66 8.60
C ASN A 32 13.02 -9.39 9.04
N ARG A 33 12.10 -10.31 8.70
CA ARG A 33 10.65 -10.23 8.94
C ARG A 33 10.18 -10.16 10.42
N GLY A 34 11.01 -10.56 11.39
CA GLY A 34 10.52 -10.82 12.75
C GLY A 34 10.48 -9.63 13.72
N LYS A 35 11.46 -8.72 13.69
CA LYS A 35 11.68 -7.82 14.85
C LYS A 35 10.90 -6.50 14.83
N ARG A 36 10.57 -5.95 13.65
CA ARG A 36 9.98 -4.60 13.53
C ARG A 36 8.98 -4.44 12.37
N LEU A 37 8.38 -5.54 11.90
CA LEU A 37 7.42 -5.52 10.79
C LEU A 37 6.26 -4.57 11.09
N GLY A 38 5.57 -4.76 12.23
CA GLY A 38 4.42 -3.95 12.61
C GLY A 38 4.74 -2.44 12.67
N LEU A 39 5.85 -2.07 13.32
CA LEU A 39 6.26 -0.66 13.41
C LEU A 39 6.50 -0.04 12.03
N ARG A 40 7.20 -0.75 11.13
CA ARG A 40 7.49 -0.24 9.78
C ARG A 40 6.20 -0.07 8.96
N PHE A 41 5.26 -1.02 9.08
CA PHE A 41 3.95 -0.91 8.43
C PHE A 41 3.11 0.24 9.00
N ASN A 42 3.11 0.42 10.32
CA ASN A 42 2.39 1.53 10.97
C ASN A 42 2.93 2.89 10.51
N LEU A 43 4.26 3.03 10.39
CA LEU A 43 4.87 4.27 9.89
C LEU A 43 4.51 4.54 8.42
N ILE A 44 4.54 3.51 7.56
CA ILE A 44 4.13 3.64 6.15
C ILE A 44 2.66 4.05 6.05
N ALA A 45 1.79 3.45 6.86
CA ALA A 45 0.38 3.80 6.92
C ALA A 45 0.17 5.25 7.37
N GLY A 46 0.94 5.72 8.37
CA GLY A 46 0.92 7.11 8.81
C GLY A 46 1.36 8.10 7.72
N ILE A 47 2.45 7.81 7.01
CA ILE A 47 2.93 8.62 5.89
C ILE A 47 1.88 8.68 4.77
N TYR A 48 1.33 7.53 4.39
CA TYR A 48 0.30 7.45 3.36
C TYR A 48 -0.97 8.21 3.77
N HIS A 49 -1.35 8.16 5.04
CA HIS A 49 -2.50 8.91 5.57
C HIS A 49 -2.27 10.42 5.54
N MET A 50 -1.07 10.89 5.89
CA MET A 50 -0.71 12.31 5.77
C MET A 50 -0.76 12.76 4.30
N GLU A 51 -0.14 12.01 3.37
CA GLU A 51 -0.20 12.34 1.94
C GLU A 51 -1.62 12.35 1.36
N LEU A 52 -2.52 11.54 1.92
CA LEU A 52 -3.93 11.50 1.51
C LEU A 52 -4.71 12.70 2.07
N SER A 53 -4.37 13.15 3.28
CA SER A 53 -5.03 14.29 3.94
C SER A 53 -4.59 15.65 3.39
N GLU A 54 -3.40 15.73 2.79
CA GLU A 54 -2.88 16.94 2.12
C GLU A 54 -3.41 17.14 0.69
N LYS A 55 -4.15 16.15 0.17
CA LYS A 55 -4.83 16.19 -1.13
C LYS A 55 -6.32 16.47 -0.98
#